data_AF-A0A453S1I1-F1
#
_entry.id   AF-A0A453S1I1-F1
#
_cell.length_a   1.000
_cell.length_b   1.000
_cell.length_c   1.000
_cell.angle_alpha   90.00
_cell.angle_beta   90.00
_cell.angle_gamma   90.00
#
_symmetry.space_group_name_H-M   'P 1'
#
loop_
_entity.id
_entity.type
_entity.pdbx_description
1 polymer ?
#
loop_
_entity_poly.entity_id
_entity_poly.type
_entity_poly.pdbx_seq_one_letter_code
_entity_poly.pdbx_strand_id
1 'polypeptide(L)'
;RRSSRPVSSPPTRRKAASRTAPDQTPESEPSSKGKAPSAAAAAAMESVEALVAHIQGLSGSADELAQLHGLLKQADGDALRAHSAGLLPFLSHLHPGAHSLGYLYLLDSFVSSSANLRAHAGGDLLVTVADFLTSCSADQIRMAPDKFLNVCRVLKNEVMQLNAPIRGIAPLRAAVRKIQTSSEQLTPLHAEYLMLCLLAKQYKAGLSVLEDDIFEVDQPKDLFLYCYYGAMIYIGLKKFRKALELLHNAVTAPMSSLNAITVEAYKKYVLVSLIQSGQVPSFPKYTSSTAQRNLKNHTQDLRRSVYMLWYW
;
A
#
# COMPACT_ATOMS: atom_id res chain seq x y z
N ARG A 1 -51.51 -24.19 -15.22
CA ARG A 1 -50.76 -25.05 -16.18
C ARG A 1 -49.66 -25.77 -15.39
N ARG A 2 -49.91 -27.04 -14.99
CA ARG A 2 -49.00 -28.12 -14.48
C ARG A 2 -48.03 -27.75 -13.33
N SER A 3 -47.80 -28.57 -12.29
CA SER A 3 -48.03 -30.01 -12.08
C SER A 3 -47.97 -30.34 -10.58
N SER A 4 -48.93 -31.13 -10.13
CA SER A 4 -48.98 -31.83 -8.84
C SER A 4 -48.31 -33.22 -8.93
N ARG A 5 -47.69 -33.64 -7.80
CA ARG A 5 -47.17 -34.96 -7.35
C ARG A 5 -48.04 -36.20 -7.72
N PRO A 6 -47.75 -37.45 -7.26
CA PRO A 6 -46.56 -38.18 -6.72
C PRO A 6 -46.29 -39.54 -7.44
N VAL A 7 -45.44 -40.49 -6.98
CA VAL A 7 -45.87 -41.81 -6.40
C VAL A 7 -44.68 -42.75 -6.03
N SER A 8 -44.78 -43.31 -4.82
CA SER A 8 -44.41 -44.63 -4.22
C SER A 8 -43.05 -45.37 -4.38
N SER A 9 -42.51 -45.73 -3.20
CA SER A 9 -41.66 -46.89 -2.79
C SER A 9 -42.45 -48.24 -2.73
N PRO A 10 -41.95 -49.43 -2.27
CA PRO A 10 -40.63 -50.09 -2.10
C PRO A 10 -40.65 -51.61 -2.58
N PRO A 11 -40.11 -52.67 -1.90
CA PRO A 11 -38.73 -53.18 -1.74
C PRO A 11 -38.48 -54.70 -2.10
N THR A 12 -37.29 -55.23 -1.73
CA THR A 12 -36.86 -56.64 -1.49
C THR A 12 -36.51 -57.50 -2.72
N ARG A 13 -35.44 -58.33 -2.76
CA ARG A 13 -35.13 -59.49 -1.89
C ARG A 13 -33.72 -60.10 -2.17
N ARG A 14 -33.11 -60.70 -1.14
CA ARG A 14 -31.87 -61.52 -1.13
C ARG A 14 -31.95 -62.81 -1.98
N LYS A 15 -30.83 -63.26 -2.57
CA LYS A 15 -30.05 -64.47 -2.16
C LYS A 15 -28.99 -64.90 -3.22
N ALA A 16 -27.82 -65.33 -2.71
CA ALA A 16 -26.90 -66.41 -3.14
C ALA A 16 -26.40 -66.46 -4.61
N ALA A 17 -25.23 -66.95 -5.00
CA ALA A 17 -23.93 -67.37 -4.46
C ALA A 17 -23.24 -68.09 -5.64
N SER A 18 -21.99 -67.77 -6.01
CA SER A 18 -20.90 -68.74 -6.31
C SER A 18 -19.82 -68.20 -7.26
N ARG A 19 -18.60 -68.15 -6.71
CA ARG A 19 -17.29 -68.56 -7.28
C ARG A 19 -16.85 -68.06 -8.67
N THR A 20 -15.77 -67.26 -8.68
CA THR A 20 -14.43 -67.65 -9.17
C THR A 20 -13.37 -66.60 -8.77
N ALA A 21 -12.24 -67.06 -8.26
CA ALA A 21 -10.98 -66.33 -8.09
C ALA A 21 -10.01 -66.77 -9.23
N PRO A 22 -8.74 -66.31 -9.33
CA PRO A 22 -8.00 -65.33 -8.54
C PRO A 22 -7.24 -64.30 -9.41
N ASP A 23 -6.68 -63.23 -8.83
CA ASP A 23 -5.23 -62.98 -8.96
C ASP A 23 -4.72 -61.92 -7.97
N GLN A 24 -3.43 -62.04 -7.67
CA GLN A 24 -2.67 -61.49 -6.56
C GLN A 24 -2.15 -60.07 -6.84
N THR A 25 -2.05 -59.23 -5.80
CA THR A 25 -0.79 -58.65 -5.28
C THR A 25 -1.05 -57.60 -4.18
N PRO A 26 -0.17 -57.48 -3.16
CA PRO A 26 -0.47 -56.73 -1.95
C PRO A 26 -0.02 -55.28 -1.98
N GLU A 27 -0.77 -54.47 -1.25
CA GLU A 27 -0.49 -53.09 -0.84
C GLU A 27 0.90 -52.96 -0.17
N SER A 28 1.60 -51.87 -0.49
CA SER A 28 2.65 -51.30 0.37
C SER A 28 2.49 -49.78 0.39
N GLU A 29 2.22 -49.25 1.59
CA GLU A 29 2.28 -47.82 1.89
C GLU A 29 3.71 -47.29 1.67
N PRO A 30 3.92 -46.11 1.06
CA PRO A 30 5.18 -45.41 1.18
C PRO A 30 5.12 -44.38 2.31
N SER A 31 5.88 -44.72 3.36
CA SER A 31 6.53 -43.81 4.32
C SER A 31 6.91 -42.45 3.69
N SER A 32 6.45 -41.37 4.33
CA SER A 32 6.82 -39.99 4.01
C SER A 32 8.27 -39.69 4.38
N LYS A 33 9.21 -40.02 3.49
CA LYS A 33 10.56 -39.46 3.54
C LYS A 33 10.52 -37.99 3.09
N GLY A 34 10.84 -37.09 4.01
CA GLY A 34 11.12 -35.68 3.71
C GLY A 34 12.14 -35.57 2.58
N LYS A 35 11.74 -34.92 1.49
CA LYS A 35 12.58 -34.71 0.31
C LYS A 35 13.67 -33.71 0.69
N ALA A 36 14.93 -34.14 0.69
CA ALA A 36 16.07 -33.25 0.85
C ALA A 36 15.98 -32.12 -0.21
N PRO A 37 16.37 -30.87 0.13
CA PRO A 37 16.37 -29.78 -0.83
C PRO A 37 17.24 -30.13 -2.05
N SER A 38 16.80 -29.75 -3.25
CA SER A 38 17.55 -30.02 -4.48
C SER A 38 18.91 -29.30 -4.44
N ALA A 39 19.94 -29.87 -5.08
CA ALA A 39 21.28 -29.26 -5.13
C ALA A 39 21.28 -27.80 -5.65
N ALA A 40 20.32 -27.47 -6.52
CA ALA A 40 20.11 -26.10 -7.00
C ALA A 40 19.58 -25.15 -5.91
N ALA A 41 18.68 -25.63 -5.02
CA ALA A 41 18.19 -24.84 -3.89
C ALA A 41 19.30 -24.61 -2.85
N ALA A 42 20.17 -25.61 -2.62
CA ALA A 42 21.31 -25.48 -1.72
C ALA A 42 22.35 -24.47 -2.23
N ALA A 43 22.76 -24.55 -3.50
CA ALA A 43 23.70 -23.60 -4.10
C ALA A 43 23.14 -22.17 -4.17
N ALA A 44 21.82 -22.03 -4.32
CA ALA A 44 21.18 -20.73 -4.29
C ALA A 44 21.04 -20.14 -2.87
N MET A 45 20.84 -20.98 -1.84
CA MET A 45 20.90 -20.54 -0.45
C MET A 45 22.31 -20.09 -0.06
N GLU A 46 23.35 -20.79 -0.53
CA GLU A 46 24.75 -20.39 -0.38
C GLU A 46 25.03 -19.01 -1.03
N SER A 47 24.36 -18.72 -2.15
CA SER A 47 24.39 -17.41 -2.81
C SER A 47 23.71 -16.30 -1.97
N VAL A 48 22.59 -16.60 -1.29
CA VAL A 48 21.92 -15.64 -0.39
C VAL A 48 22.73 -15.41 0.89
N GLU A 49 23.32 -16.43 1.47
CA GLU A 49 24.22 -16.32 2.63
C GLU A 49 25.45 -15.47 2.30
N ALA A 50 26.08 -15.72 1.14
CA ALA A 50 27.16 -14.88 0.65
C ALA A 50 26.68 -13.43 0.48
N LEU A 51 25.50 -13.19 -0.08
CA LEU A 51 24.94 -11.84 -0.23
C LEU A 51 24.75 -11.15 1.13
N VAL A 52 24.27 -11.86 2.15
CA VAL A 52 24.14 -11.33 3.51
C VAL A 52 25.49 -10.93 4.10
N ALA A 53 26.53 -11.74 3.88
CA ALA A 53 27.90 -11.39 4.30
C ALA A 53 28.40 -10.12 3.59
N HIS A 54 28.14 -9.96 2.28
CA HIS A 54 28.47 -8.73 1.55
C HIS A 54 27.70 -7.52 2.10
N ILE A 55 26.41 -7.68 2.43
CA ILE A 55 25.61 -6.61 3.04
C ILE A 55 26.25 -6.17 4.36
N GLN A 56 26.64 -7.10 5.22
CA GLN A 56 27.27 -6.77 6.51
C GLN A 56 28.64 -6.10 6.34
N GLY A 57 29.44 -6.56 5.36
CA GLY A 57 30.78 -6.03 5.12
C GLY A 57 30.83 -4.68 4.40
N LEU A 58 29.84 -4.37 3.55
CA LEU A 58 29.87 -3.21 2.65
C LEU A 58 28.87 -2.10 3.02
N SER A 59 28.37 -2.08 4.25
CA SER A 59 27.42 -1.06 4.71
C SER A 59 28.06 0.11 5.47
N GLY A 60 29.39 0.19 5.53
CA GLY A 60 30.14 1.12 6.40
C GLY A 60 30.34 2.52 5.80
N SER A 61 30.90 2.60 4.59
CA SER A 61 31.25 3.86 3.91
C SER A 61 30.42 4.10 2.64
N ALA A 62 30.46 5.33 2.10
CA ALA A 62 29.73 5.67 0.87
C ALA A 62 30.21 4.87 -0.35
N ASP A 63 31.52 4.63 -0.47
CA ASP A 63 32.11 3.85 -1.57
C ASP A 63 31.73 2.37 -1.48
N GLU A 64 31.77 1.80 -0.26
CA GLU A 64 31.31 0.43 -0.01
C GLU A 64 29.80 0.29 -0.29
N LEU A 65 28.99 1.27 0.10
CA LEU A 65 27.55 1.28 -0.20
C LEU A 65 27.28 1.35 -1.71
N ALA A 66 28.08 2.12 -2.46
CA ALA A 66 27.97 2.15 -3.91
C ALA A 66 28.34 0.79 -4.55
N GLN A 67 29.38 0.13 -4.05
CA GLN A 67 29.74 -1.23 -4.46
C GLN A 67 28.64 -2.23 -4.12
N LEU A 68 28.10 -2.18 -2.89
CA LEU A 68 26.99 -3.01 -2.44
C LEU A 68 25.75 -2.81 -3.31
N HIS A 69 25.42 -1.57 -3.66
CA HIS A 69 24.30 -1.27 -4.55
C HIS A 69 24.48 -1.90 -5.93
N GLY A 70 25.70 -1.90 -6.47
CA GLY A 70 26.03 -2.60 -7.72
C GLY A 70 25.77 -4.09 -7.63
N LEU A 71 26.23 -4.75 -6.56
CA LEU A 71 26.00 -6.18 -6.32
C LEU A 71 24.51 -6.51 -6.15
N LEU A 72 23.79 -5.70 -5.36
CA LEU A 72 22.35 -5.87 -5.13
C LEU A 72 21.55 -5.71 -6.41
N LYS A 73 21.91 -4.78 -7.30
CA LYS A 73 21.30 -4.64 -8.62
C LYS A 73 21.52 -5.85 -9.52
N GLN A 74 22.68 -6.50 -9.44
CA GLN A 74 22.96 -7.72 -10.19
C GLN A 74 22.18 -8.92 -9.64
N ALA A 75 22.00 -8.98 -8.32
CA ALA A 75 21.22 -10.04 -7.66
C ALA A 75 19.69 -9.82 -7.76
N ASP A 76 19.26 -8.60 -8.07
CA ASP A 76 17.84 -8.23 -8.18
C ASP A 76 17.13 -9.00 -9.30
N GLY A 77 15.81 -9.13 -9.18
CA GLY A 77 14.99 -9.79 -10.16
C GLY A 77 14.78 -11.29 -9.88
N ASP A 78 14.97 -12.14 -10.90
CA ASP A 78 14.53 -13.54 -10.83
C ASP A 78 15.31 -14.37 -9.81
N ALA A 79 16.59 -14.05 -9.57
CA ALA A 79 17.44 -14.77 -8.62
C ALA A 79 16.95 -14.62 -7.17
N LEU A 80 16.73 -13.38 -6.71
CA LEU A 80 16.15 -13.09 -5.40
C LEU A 80 14.68 -13.54 -5.31
N ARG A 81 13.88 -13.35 -6.37
CA ARG A 81 12.46 -13.75 -6.36
C ARG A 81 12.27 -15.27 -6.29
N ALA A 82 13.12 -16.05 -6.96
CA ALA A 82 13.09 -17.51 -6.91
C ALA A 82 13.25 -18.06 -5.48
N HIS A 83 13.96 -17.33 -4.63
CA HIS A 83 14.25 -17.71 -3.24
C HIS A 83 13.49 -16.86 -2.22
N SER A 84 12.53 -16.06 -2.68
CA SER A 84 11.84 -15.06 -1.87
C SER A 84 11.22 -15.64 -0.58
N ALA A 85 10.69 -16.86 -0.61
CA ALA A 85 10.08 -17.49 0.58
C ALA A 85 11.07 -17.74 1.73
N GLY A 86 12.36 -17.93 1.43
CA GLY A 86 13.42 -18.21 2.39
C GLY A 86 14.18 -16.98 2.88
N LEU A 87 13.83 -15.77 2.45
CA LEU A 87 14.60 -14.56 2.76
C LEU A 87 14.35 -14.01 4.18
N LEU A 88 13.17 -14.26 4.74
CA LEU A 88 12.75 -13.65 6.01
C LEU A 88 13.69 -13.98 7.19
N PRO A 89 14.16 -15.23 7.39
CA PRO A 89 15.10 -15.55 8.46
C PRO A 89 16.42 -14.77 8.37
N PHE A 90 16.91 -14.45 7.17
CA PHE A 90 18.15 -13.70 6.99
C PHE A 90 18.05 -12.24 7.42
N LEU A 91 16.84 -11.67 7.46
CA LEU A 91 16.63 -10.32 7.99
C LEU A 91 17.00 -10.21 9.48
N SER A 92 16.94 -11.31 10.24
CA SER A 92 17.34 -11.33 11.65
C SER A 92 18.86 -11.14 11.86
N HIS A 93 19.66 -11.41 10.83
CA HIS A 93 21.11 -11.19 10.84
C HIS A 93 21.50 -9.76 10.40
N LEU A 94 20.52 -8.92 10.04
CA LEU A 94 20.75 -7.59 9.52
C LEU A 94 20.13 -6.53 10.43
N HIS A 95 20.89 -5.47 10.74
CA HIS A 95 20.36 -4.35 11.49
C HIS A 95 19.61 -3.39 10.55
N PRO A 96 18.31 -3.08 10.78
CA PRO A 96 17.51 -2.26 9.90
C PRO A 96 18.10 -0.90 9.57
N GLY A 97 18.82 -0.26 10.51
CA GLY A 97 19.43 1.06 10.33
C GLY A 97 20.84 1.05 9.73
N ALA A 98 21.64 0.02 10.02
CA ALA A 98 23.02 -0.05 9.52
C ALA A 98 23.08 -0.66 8.13
N HIS A 99 22.23 -1.65 7.87
CA HIS A 99 22.21 -2.45 6.64
C HIS A 99 20.97 -2.17 5.78
N SER A 100 20.43 -0.95 5.86
CA SER A 100 19.12 -0.59 5.29
C SER A 100 18.98 -0.90 3.80
N LEU A 101 20.02 -0.68 3.00
CA LEU A 101 19.99 -0.93 1.55
C LEU A 101 19.82 -2.42 1.26
N GLY A 102 20.67 -3.26 1.85
CA GLY A 102 20.57 -4.72 1.69
C GLY A 102 19.27 -5.28 2.26
N TYR A 103 18.89 -4.82 3.46
CA TYR A 103 17.63 -5.17 4.10
C TYR A 103 16.44 -4.85 3.19
N LEU A 104 16.43 -3.67 2.57
CA LEU A 104 15.38 -3.24 1.66
C LEU A 104 15.24 -4.17 0.45
N TYR A 105 16.33 -4.58 -0.17
CA TYR A 105 16.29 -5.49 -1.33
C TYR A 105 15.71 -6.86 -0.99
N LEU A 106 16.12 -7.43 0.16
CA LEU A 106 15.60 -8.71 0.64
C LEU A 106 14.12 -8.59 1.00
N LEU A 107 13.75 -7.54 1.72
CA LEU A 107 12.37 -7.30 2.13
C LEU A 107 11.45 -7.06 0.93
N ASP A 108 11.84 -6.19 0.00
CA ASP A 108 11.11 -5.90 -1.25
C ASP A 108 10.87 -7.18 -2.07
N SER A 109 11.89 -8.01 -2.21
CA SER A 109 11.80 -9.29 -2.92
C SER A 109 10.84 -10.26 -2.22
N PHE A 110 10.87 -10.29 -0.88
CA PHE A 110 9.96 -11.10 -0.08
C PHE A 110 8.49 -10.65 -0.23
N VAL A 111 8.23 -9.36 -0.01
CA VAL A 111 6.87 -8.80 0.05
C VAL A 111 6.21 -8.66 -1.33
N SER A 112 7.00 -8.71 -2.40
CA SER A 112 6.48 -8.73 -3.77
C SER A 112 5.76 -10.04 -4.13
N SER A 113 5.95 -11.10 -3.35
CA SER A 113 5.25 -12.38 -3.55
C SER A 113 3.97 -12.45 -2.70
N SER A 114 2.82 -12.48 -3.37
CA SER A 114 1.52 -12.66 -2.70
C SER A 114 1.40 -13.98 -1.93
N ALA A 115 2.13 -15.02 -2.35
CA ALA A 115 2.19 -16.29 -1.62
C ALA A 115 2.90 -16.13 -0.27
N ASN A 116 3.99 -15.37 -0.23
CA ASN A 116 4.74 -15.10 1.00
C ASN A 116 3.91 -14.28 1.99
N LEU A 117 3.21 -13.24 1.50
CA LEU A 117 2.31 -12.42 2.31
C LEU A 117 1.22 -13.27 2.96
N ARG A 118 0.56 -14.14 2.19
CA ARG A 118 -0.48 -15.05 2.72
C ARG A 118 0.06 -16.04 3.74
N ALA A 119 1.25 -16.60 3.49
CA ALA A 119 1.89 -17.53 4.43
C ALA A 119 2.22 -16.87 5.79
N HIS A 120 2.41 -15.55 5.81
CA HIS A 120 2.75 -14.78 7.01
C HIS A 120 1.63 -13.80 7.42
N ALA A 121 0.38 -14.11 7.02
CA ALA A 121 -0.82 -13.37 7.40
C ALA A 121 -1.16 -13.62 8.89
N GLY A 122 -0.28 -13.17 9.78
CA GLY A 122 -0.36 -13.37 11.23
C GLY A 122 0.19 -12.21 12.07
N GLY A 123 0.87 -11.24 11.43
CA GLY A 123 1.28 -9.99 12.06
C GLY A 123 2.78 -9.81 12.22
N ASP A 124 3.55 -10.90 12.37
CA ASP A 124 5.01 -10.83 12.57
C ASP A 124 5.71 -10.10 11.43
N LEU A 125 5.35 -10.41 10.17
CA LEU A 125 5.87 -9.70 9.01
C LEU A 125 5.54 -8.20 9.05
N LEU A 126 4.36 -7.82 9.52
CA LEU A 126 3.99 -6.40 9.61
C LEU A 126 4.79 -5.67 10.69
N VAL A 127 5.13 -6.35 11.78
CA VAL A 127 6.04 -5.82 12.80
C VAL A 127 7.42 -5.61 12.18
N THR A 128 7.97 -6.62 11.51
CA THR A 128 9.26 -6.53 10.79
C THR A 128 9.29 -5.37 9.79
N VAL A 129 8.24 -5.21 8.97
CA VAL A 129 8.12 -4.10 8.01
C VAL A 129 8.03 -2.76 8.73
N ALA A 130 7.21 -2.64 9.78
CA ALA A 130 7.05 -1.41 10.56
C ALA A 130 8.36 -0.99 11.24
N ASP A 131 9.06 -1.94 11.85
CA ASP A 131 10.34 -1.73 12.52
C ASP A 131 11.42 -1.28 11.52
N PHE A 132 11.43 -1.88 10.33
CA PHE A 132 12.32 -1.43 9.26
C PHE A 132 12.04 0.02 8.83
N LEU A 133 10.79 0.37 8.49
CA LEU A 133 10.43 1.72 8.05
C LEU A 133 10.75 2.79 9.11
N THR A 134 10.58 2.45 10.39
CA THR A 134 10.90 3.36 11.50
C THR A 134 12.40 3.48 11.76
N SER A 135 13.19 2.43 11.53
CA SER A 135 14.61 2.37 11.93
C SER A 135 15.63 2.55 10.79
N CYS A 136 15.22 2.42 9.52
CA CYS A 136 16.13 2.50 8.37
C CYS A 136 16.84 3.84 8.20
N SER A 137 18.03 3.83 7.57
CA SER A 137 18.78 5.01 7.15
C SER A 137 18.15 5.65 5.91
N ALA A 138 17.92 6.96 5.97
CA ALA A 138 17.37 7.74 4.86
C ALA A 138 18.29 7.71 3.63
N ASP A 139 19.61 7.85 3.84
CA ASP A 139 20.57 7.91 2.73
C ASP A 139 20.61 6.59 1.95
N GLN A 140 20.57 5.47 2.67
CA GLN A 140 20.58 4.15 2.04
C GLN A 140 19.26 3.84 1.30
N ILE A 141 18.09 4.14 1.87
CA ILE A 141 16.83 3.85 1.18
C ILE A 141 16.63 4.70 -0.08
N ARG A 142 17.19 5.92 -0.11
CA ARG A 142 17.13 6.83 -1.26
C ARG A 142 17.96 6.34 -2.45
N MET A 143 18.86 5.38 -2.25
CA MET A 143 19.57 4.71 -3.35
C MET A 143 18.65 3.79 -4.18
N ALA A 144 17.54 3.32 -3.60
CA ALA A 144 16.56 2.45 -4.26
C ALA A 144 15.10 2.85 -3.92
N PRO A 145 14.66 4.05 -4.33
CA PRO A 145 13.38 4.62 -3.89
C PRO A 145 12.16 3.78 -4.31
N ASP A 146 12.18 3.18 -5.50
CA ASP A 146 11.05 2.37 -5.99
C ASP A 146 10.75 1.16 -5.10
N LYS A 147 11.81 0.49 -4.61
CA LYS A 147 11.71 -0.63 -3.68
C LYS A 147 11.15 -0.18 -2.34
N PHE A 148 11.64 0.95 -1.83
CA PHE A 148 11.14 1.52 -0.59
C PHE A 148 9.65 1.90 -0.67
N LEU A 149 9.24 2.52 -1.77
CA LEU A 149 7.84 2.84 -2.05
C LEU A 149 6.97 1.58 -2.18
N ASN A 150 7.49 0.49 -2.74
CA ASN A 150 6.78 -0.79 -2.79
C ASN A 150 6.55 -1.38 -1.39
N VAL A 151 7.58 -1.42 -0.53
CA VAL A 151 7.44 -1.89 0.86
C VAL A 151 6.40 -1.06 1.63
N CYS A 152 6.42 0.27 1.49
CA CYS A 152 5.42 1.15 2.09
C CYS A 152 4.00 0.85 1.59
N ARG A 153 3.85 0.64 0.28
CA ARG A 153 2.57 0.30 -0.36
C ARG A 153 2.03 -1.04 0.15
N VAL A 154 2.90 -2.05 0.29
CA VAL A 154 2.50 -3.35 0.85
C VAL A 154 2.05 -3.20 2.29
N LEU A 155 2.81 -2.49 3.15
CA LEU A 155 2.37 -2.22 4.53
C LEU A 155 0.97 -1.61 4.55
N LYS A 156 0.75 -0.55 3.76
CA LYS A 156 -0.54 0.13 3.65
C LYS A 156 -1.64 -0.84 3.21
N ASN A 157 -1.39 -1.70 2.23
CA ASN A 157 -2.39 -2.66 1.75
C ASN A 157 -2.72 -3.70 2.83
N GLU A 158 -1.73 -4.23 3.53
CA GLU A 158 -1.92 -5.25 4.57
C GLU A 158 -2.67 -4.69 5.78
N VAL A 159 -2.33 -3.49 6.27
CA VAL A 159 -3.07 -2.88 7.39
C VAL A 159 -4.52 -2.54 7.00
N MET A 160 -4.77 -2.28 5.71
CA MET A 160 -6.12 -2.09 5.18
C MET A 160 -6.90 -3.40 5.10
N GLN A 161 -6.27 -4.49 4.64
CA GLN A 161 -6.90 -5.81 4.63
C GLN A 161 -7.26 -6.30 6.05
N LEU A 162 -6.41 -6.00 7.02
CA LEU A 162 -6.65 -6.32 8.43
C LEU A 162 -7.65 -5.37 9.13
N ASN A 163 -8.21 -4.38 8.42
CA ASN A 163 -9.04 -3.32 9.00
C ASN A 163 -8.37 -2.60 10.19
N ALA A 164 -7.04 -2.49 10.18
CA ALA A 164 -6.25 -1.89 11.25
C ALA A 164 -5.36 -0.74 10.74
N PRO A 165 -5.91 0.29 10.04
CA PRO A 165 -5.13 1.36 9.40
C PRO A 165 -4.24 2.14 10.37
N ILE A 166 -4.60 2.18 11.66
CA ILE A 166 -3.81 2.83 12.71
C ILE A 166 -2.38 2.27 12.82
N ARG A 167 -2.18 0.98 12.51
CA ARG A 167 -0.87 0.31 12.56
C ARG A 167 0.12 0.85 11.51
N GLY A 168 -0.38 1.42 10.42
CA GLY A 168 0.46 2.00 9.37
C GLY A 168 0.84 3.47 9.61
N ILE A 169 0.23 4.16 10.59
CA ILE A 169 0.44 5.60 10.79
C ILE A 169 1.88 5.92 11.18
N ALA A 170 2.39 5.34 12.26
CA ALA A 170 3.74 5.65 12.72
C ALA A 170 4.83 5.25 11.71
N PRO A 171 4.80 4.05 11.10
CA PRO A 171 5.78 3.66 10.09
C PRO A 171 5.72 4.51 8.83
N LEU A 172 4.53 4.80 8.28
CA LEU A 172 4.45 5.64 7.08
C LEU A 172 4.82 7.10 7.36
N ARG A 173 4.54 7.63 8.55
CA ARG A 173 5.01 8.97 8.93
C ARG A 173 6.55 9.04 8.91
N ALA A 174 7.21 8.02 9.46
CA ALA A 174 8.68 7.94 9.41
C ALA A 174 9.17 7.80 7.96
N ALA A 175 8.51 6.97 7.16
CA ALA A 175 8.85 6.74 5.77
C ALA A 175 8.75 8.02 4.91
N VAL A 176 7.70 8.83 5.09
CA VAL A 176 7.54 10.14 4.41
C VAL A 176 8.77 11.01 4.63
N ARG A 177 9.20 11.16 5.88
CA ARG A 177 10.35 12.01 6.23
C ARG A 177 11.68 11.49 5.70
N LYS A 178 11.85 10.17 5.61
CA LYS A 178 13.10 9.56 5.13
C LYS A 178 13.22 9.59 3.61
N ILE A 179 12.12 9.42 2.87
CA ILE A 179 12.18 9.38 1.41
C ILE A 179 12.24 10.79 0.79
N GLN A 180 11.65 11.80 1.45
CA GLN A 180 11.79 13.20 1.06
C GLN A 180 13.25 13.62 1.00
N THR A 181 13.69 14.24 -0.10
CA THR A 181 15.02 14.88 -0.18
C THR A 181 15.01 16.29 0.41
N SER A 182 13.85 16.95 0.35
CA SER A 182 13.55 18.28 0.88
C SER A 182 12.21 18.25 1.63
N SER A 183 12.05 19.09 2.66
CA SER A 183 10.75 19.28 3.33
C SER A 183 9.69 19.87 2.39
N GLU A 184 10.11 20.51 1.30
CA GLU A 184 9.24 21.14 0.30
C GLU A 184 8.74 20.16 -0.78
N GLN A 185 9.25 18.93 -0.77
CA GLN A 185 8.94 17.92 -1.77
C GLN A 185 7.70 17.10 -1.42
N LEU A 186 6.73 17.08 -2.35
CA LEU A 186 5.61 16.16 -2.29
C LEU A 186 5.99 14.79 -2.82
N THR A 187 5.89 13.79 -1.95
CA THR A 187 6.11 12.38 -2.31
C THR A 187 4.78 11.61 -2.36
N PRO A 188 4.68 10.50 -3.12
CA PRO A 188 3.47 9.67 -3.15
C PRO A 188 3.01 9.18 -1.77
N LEU A 189 3.95 9.03 -0.83
CA LEU A 189 3.66 8.57 0.54
C LEU A 189 2.83 9.57 1.35
N HIS A 190 2.84 10.87 1.03
CA HIS A 190 2.01 11.84 1.73
C HIS A 190 0.53 11.49 1.61
N ALA A 191 0.08 11.21 0.39
CA ALA A 191 -1.29 10.82 0.13
C ALA A 191 -1.66 9.50 0.84
N GLU A 192 -0.79 8.50 0.79
CA GLU A 192 -1.03 7.21 1.46
C GLU A 192 -1.10 7.36 2.99
N TYR A 193 -0.20 8.15 3.58
CA TYR A 193 -0.19 8.46 5.01
C TYR A 193 -1.46 9.20 5.45
N LEU A 194 -1.87 10.24 4.72
CA LEU A 194 -3.08 11.01 5.02
C LEU A 194 -4.34 10.15 4.90
N MET A 195 -4.39 9.24 3.92
CA MET A 195 -5.48 8.28 3.78
C MET A 195 -5.59 7.37 5.03
N LEU A 196 -4.47 6.83 5.53
CA LEU A 196 -4.50 6.02 6.76
C LEU A 196 -4.95 6.85 7.98
N CYS A 197 -4.47 8.08 8.12
CA CYS A 197 -4.90 8.98 9.19
C CYS A 197 -6.40 9.24 9.14
N LEU A 198 -6.96 9.46 7.95
CA LEU A 198 -8.40 9.69 7.75
C LEU A 198 -9.21 8.46 8.16
N LEU A 199 -8.82 7.27 7.69
CA LEU A 199 -9.54 6.02 7.94
C LEU A 199 -9.46 5.58 9.41
N ALA A 200 -8.31 5.79 10.06
CA ALA A 200 -8.13 5.55 11.49
C ALA A 200 -8.72 6.67 12.39
N LYS A 201 -9.28 7.72 11.78
CA LYS A 201 -9.78 8.95 12.46
C LYS A 201 -8.71 9.65 13.32
N GLN A 202 -7.43 9.48 12.97
CA GLN A 202 -6.28 10.09 13.64
C GLN A 202 -5.88 11.39 12.95
N TYR A 203 -6.78 12.38 12.96
CA TYR A 203 -6.59 13.64 12.24
C TYR A 203 -5.40 14.47 12.73
N LYS A 204 -5.12 14.43 14.04
CA LYS A 204 -3.96 15.14 14.64
C LYS A 204 -2.63 14.60 14.11
N ALA A 205 -2.55 13.30 13.82
CA ALA A 205 -1.35 12.72 13.24
C ALA A 205 -1.11 13.30 11.84
N GLY A 206 -2.15 13.38 11.01
CA GLY A 206 -2.07 13.93 9.66
C GLY A 206 -1.58 15.37 9.57
N LEU A 207 -1.77 16.19 10.62
CA LEU A 207 -1.28 17.57 10.65
C LEU A 207 0.24 17.66 10.49
N SER A 208 1.00 16.66 10.94
CA SER A 208 2.46 16.72 10.92
C SER A 208 3.08 16.77 9.52
N VAL A 209 2.31 16.50 8.46
CA VAL A 209 2.74 16.66 7.06
C VAL A 209 1.92 17.71 6.30
N LEU A 210 0.81 18.20 6.88
CA LEU A 210 -0.04 19.24 6.28
C LEU A 210 0.36 20.65 6.70
N GLU A 211 1.25 20.76 7.67
CA GLU A 211 1.81 22.03 8.15
C GLU A 211 3.17 22.34 7.50
N ASP A 212 3.69 21.43 6.68
CA ASP A 212 4.87 21.69 5.87
C ASP A 212 4.51 22.52 4.62
N ASP A 213 5.41 23.40 4.23
CA ASP A 213 5.29 24.19 3.00
C ASP A 213 5.77 23.35 1.81
N ILE A 214 4.83 22.87 1.00
CA ILE A 214 5.11 22.00 -0.15
C ILE A 214 5.09 22.81 -1.45
N PHE A 215 6.20 22.84 -2.18
CA PHE A 215 6.36 23.57 -3.44
C PHE A 215 6.80 22.69 -4.61
N GLU A 216 7.47 21.57 -4.35
CA GLU A 216 7.97 20.67 -5.40
C GLU A 216 7.02 19.49 -5.57
N VAL A 217 6.46 19.35 -6.77
CA VAL A 217 5.46 18.31 -7.10
C VAL A 217 5.88 17.60 -8.38
N ASP A 218 6.20 16.31 -8.26
CA ASP A 218 6.61 15.49 -9.41
C ASP A 218 5.42 14.97 -10.22
N GLN A 219 4.38 14.48 -9.54
CA GLN A 219 3.20 13.91 -10.19
C GLN A 219 1.91 14.69 -9.84
N PRO A 220 1.13 15.15 -10.84
CA PRO A 220 -0.13 15.86 -10.59
C PRO A 220 -1.11 15.06 -9.73
N LYS A 221 -1.14 13.72 -9.91
CA LYS A 221 -2.00 12.82 -9.14
C LYS A 221 -1.75 12.91 -7.64
N ASP A 222 -0.48 13.01 -7.24
CA ASP A 222 -0.10 13.05 -5.83
C ASP A 222 -0.56 14.36 -5.20
N LEU A 223 -0.46 15.48 -5.92
CA LEU A 223 -1.02 16.77 -5.50
C LEU A 223 -2.53 16.71 -5.29
N PHE A 224 -3.29 16.14 -6.24
CA PHE A 224 -4.74 16.03 -6.10
C PHE A 224 -5.14 15.19 -4.87
N LEU A 225 -4.46 14.07 -4.64
CA LEU A 225 -4.73 13.20 -3.48
C LEU A 225 -4.32 13.85 -2.16
N TYR A 226 -3.15 14.49 -2.12
CA TYR A 226 -2.66 15.25 -0.97
C TYR A 226 -3.65 16.33 -0.55
N CYS A 227 -4.05 17.19 -1.49
CA CYS A 227 -5.00 18.26 -1.25
C CYS A 227 -6.37 17.70 -0.81
N TYR A 228 -6.85 16.63 -1.44
CA TYR A 228 -8.15 16.04 -1.11
C TYR A 228 -8.17 15.43 0.30
N TYR A 229 -7.22 14.54 0.62
CA TYR A 229 -7.17 13.90 1.94
C TYR A 229 -6.80 14.90 3.04
N GLY A 230 -5.90 15.84 2.77
CA GLY A 230 -5.55 16.92 3.69
C GLY A 230 -6.75 17.82 4.01
N ALA A 231 -7.54 18.18 3.00
CA ALA A 231 -8.77 18.93 3.21
C ALA A 231 -9.77 18.16 4.08
N MET A 232 -9.95 16.86 3.85
CA MET A 232 -10.84 16.03 4.69
C MET A 232 -10.38 15.97 6.14
N ILE A 233 -9.08 15.91 6.40
CA ILE A 233 -8.52 16.00 7.76
C ILE A 233 -8.85 17.35 8.39
N TYR A 234 -8.61 18.46 7.69
CA TYR A 234 -8.93 19.79 8.21
C TYR A 234 -10.45 20.00 8.42
N ILE A 235 -11.31 19.45 7.56
CA ILE A 235 -12.77 19.44 7.75
C ILE A 235 -13.13 18.67 9.01
N GLY A 236 -12.56 17.48 9.22
CA GLY A 236 -12.78 16.68 10.43
C GLY A 236 -12.36 17.40 11.72
N LEU A 237 -11.36 18.28 11.62
CA LEU A 237 -10.89 19.15 12.70
C LEU A 237 -11.62 20.50 12.77
N LYS A 238 -12.63 20.74 11.93
CA LYS A 238 -13.35 22.02 11.79
C LYS A 238 -12.45 23.23 11.47
N LYS A 239 -11.25 23.00 10.92
CA LYS A 239 -10.34 24.05 10.42
C LYS A 239 -10.71 24.40 8.97
N PHE A 240 -11.92 24.94 8.76
CA PHE A 240 -12.49 25.12 7.43
C PHE A 240 -11.69 26.05 6.51
N ARG A 241 -11.01 27.07 7.05
CA ARG A 241 -10.15 27.97 6.27
C ARG A 241 -9.00 27.22 5.58
N LYS A 242 -8.23 26.43 6.35
CA LYS A 242 -7.16 25.58 5.80
C LYS A 242 -7.69 24.51 4.86
N ALA A 243 -8.88 23.96 5.15
CA ALA A 243 -9.53 23.01 4.24
C ALA A 243 -9.86 23.66 2.88
N LEU A 244 -10.36 24.90 2.88
CA LEU A 244 -10.66 25.63 1.65
C LEU A 244 -9.40 25.92 0.84
N GLU A 245 -8.28 26.25 1.47
CA GLU A 245 -7.00 26.45 0.78
C GLU A 245 -6.57 25.19 0.02
N LEU A 246 -6.61 24.01 0.66
CA LEU A 246 -6.28 22.75 -0.01
C LEU A 246 -7.29 22.37 -1.10
N LEU A 247 -8.59 22.54 -0.85
CA LEU A 247 -9.63 22.25 -1.85
C LEU A 247 -9.52 23.18 -3.05
N HIS A 248 -9.20 24.46 -2.82
CA HIS A 248 -8.93 25.44 -3.86
C HIS A 248 -7.75 24.99 -4.72
N ASN A 249 -6.64 24.61 -4.09
CA ASN A 249 -5.46 24.10 -4.79
C ASN A 249 -5.81 22.88 -5.66
N ALA A 250 -6.63 21.95 -5.17
CA ALA A 250 -7.07 20.78 -5.94
C ALA A 250 -7.93 21.13 -7.17
N VAL A 251 -8.73 22.19 -7.12
CA VAL A 251 -9.60 22.59 -8.25
C VAL A 251 -8.92 23.54 -9.22
N THR A 252 -7.89 24.27 -8.78
CA THR A 252 -7.13 25.18 -9.64
C THR A 252 -5.88 24.56 -10.24
N ALA A 253 -5.42 23.41 -9.73
CA ALA A 253 -4.26 22.71 -10.27
C ALA A 253 -4.44 22.40 -11.78
N PRO A 254 -3.37 22.51 -12.59
CA PRO A 254 -3.44 22.22 -14.02
C PRO A 254 -3.95 20.81 -14.29
N MET A 255 -4.94 20.67 -15.17
CA MET A 255 -5.49 19.37 -15.57
C MET A 255 -5.85 19.36 -17.05
N SER A 256 -5.42 18.32 -17.77
CA SER A 256 -5.75 18.10 -19.18
C SER A 256 -7.10 17.41 -19.35
N SER A 257 -7.43 16.49 -18.45
CA SER A 257 -8.70 15.76 -18.39
C SER A 257 -9.34 15.89 -17.01
N LEU A 258 -10.67 15.75 -16.94
CA LEU A 258 -11.38 15.75 -15.67
C LEU A 258 -11.07 14.45 -14.90
N ASN A 259 -10.73 14.57 -13.63
CA ASN A 259 -10.50 13.42 -12.76
C ASN A 259 -11.58 13.36 -11.65
N ALA A 260 -11.88 12.16 -11.15
CA ALA A 260 -12.92 11.96 -10.14
C ALA A 260 -12.56 12.61 -8.79
N ILE A 261 -11.27 12.70 -8.46
CA ILE A 261 -10.77 13.28 -7.21
C ILE A 261 -11.12 14.78 -7.14
N THR A 262 -10.86 15.52 -8.22
CA THR A 262 -11.14 16.95 -8.34
C THR A 262 -12.65 17.21 -8.36
N VAL A 263 -13.47 16.32 -8.93
CA VAL A 263 -14.94 16.41 -8.84
C VAL A 263 -15.39 16.31 -7.38
N GLU A 264 -14.91 15.31 -6.64
CA GLU A 264 -15.23 15.13 -5.23
C GLU A 264 -14.66 16.24 -4.33
N ALA A 265 -13.48 16.76 -4.65
CA ALA A 265 -12.90 17.93 -4.00
C ALA A 265 -13.76 19.17 -4.22
N TYR A 266 -14.22 19.41 -5.45
CA TYR A 266 -15.05 20.57 -5.77
C TYR A 266 -16.42 20.54 -5.08
N LYS A 267 -17.07 19.36 -4.99
CA LYS A 267 -18.29 19.21 -4.19
C LYS A 267 -18.06 19.64 -2.73
N LYS A 268 -16.95 19.22 -2.14
CA LYS A 268 -16.57 19.60 -0.77
C LYS A 268 -16.19 21.08 -0.68
N TYR A 269 -15.53 21.65 -1.68
CA TYR A 269 -15.21 23.06 -1.75
C TYR A 269 -16.46 23.93 -1.65
N VAL A 270 -17.50 23.59 -2.43
CA VAL A 270 -18.81 24.26 -2.39
C VAL A 270 -19.42 24.20 -1.00
N LEU A 271 -19.50 22.99 -0.41
CA LEU A 271 -20.10 22.81 0.92
C LEU A 271 -19.35 23.57 2.01
N VAL A 272 -18.01 23.45 2.05
CA VAL A 272 -17.19 24.12 3.06
C VAL A 272 -17.23 25.65 2.87
N SER A 273 -17.32 26.14 1.63
CA SER A 273 -17.48 27.58 1.37
C SER A 273 -18.79 28.10 1.94
N LEU A 274 -19.89 27.37 1.72
CA LEU A 274 -21.20 27.73 2.30
C LEU A 274 -21.18 27.70 3.84
N ILE A 275 -20.47 26.75 4.46
CA ILE A 275 -20.30 26.70 5.91
C ILE A 275 -19.48 27.89 6.44
N GLN A 276 -18.39 28.26 5.76
CA GLN A 276 -17.44 29.26 6.25
C GLN A 276 -17.87 30.70 5.97
N SER A 277 -18.44 30.98 4.79
CA SER A 277 -18.77 32.34 4.33
C SER A 277 -20.21 32.50 3.84
N GLY A 278 -21.01 31.43 3.79
CA GLY A 278 -22.38 31.47 3.24
C GLY A 278 -22.44 31.65 1.72
N GLN A 279 -21.31 31.74 1.03
CA GLN A 279 -21.24 31.98 -0.41
C GLN A 279 -20.14 31.15 -1.05
N VAL A 280 -20.36 30.74 -2.31
CA VAL A 280 -19.37 29.98 -3.08
C VAL A 280 -18.54 30.96 -3.92
N PRO A 281 -17.21 31.06 -3.72
CA PRO A 281 -16.37 31.93 -4.53
C PRO A 281 -16.40 31.51 -6.00
N SER A 282 -16.35 32.49 -6.91
CA SER A 282 -16.13 32.22 -8.32
C SER A 282 -14.73 31.67 -8.56
N PHE A 283 -14.58 30.81 -9.57
CA PHE A 283 -13.26 30.33 -9.97
C PHE A 283 -12.34 31.50 -10.34
N PRO A 284 -11.06 31.46 -9.91
CA PRO A 284 -10.06 32.39 -10.41
C PRO A 284 -9.91 32.33 -11.93
N LYS A 285 -9.45 33.43 -12.53
CA LYS A 285 -9.25 33.53 -13.99
C LYS A 285 -8.24 32.50 -14.52
N TYR A 286 -7.27 32.09 -13.70
CA TYR A 286 -6.23 31.14 -14.05
C TYR A 286 -6.66 29.67 -13.93
N THR A 287 -7.88 29.39 -13.44
CA THR A 287 -8.40 28.03 -13.39
C THR A 287 -8.59 27.48 -14.81
N SER A 288 -8.21 26.22 -15.04
CA SER A 288 -8.32 25.58 -16.35
C SER A 288 -9.76 25.63 -16.90
N SER A 289 -9.89 25.82 -18.22
CA SER A 289 -11.20 25.84 -18.90
C SER A 289 -11.97 24.52 -18.70
N THR A 290 -11.25 23.39 -18.67
CA THR A 290 -11.77 22.06 -18.35
C THR A 290 -12.44 22.05 -16.97
N ALA A 291 -11.77 22.59 -15.93
CA ALA A 291 -12.34 22.67 -14.59
C ALA A 291 -13.57 23.61 -14.56
N GLN A 292 -13.45 24.82 -15.12
CA GLN A 292 -14.52 25.81 -15.13
C GLN A 292 -15.81 25.32 -15.81
N ARG A 293 -15.68 24.58 -16.92
CA ARG A 293 -16.81 24.06 -17.68
C ARG A 293 -17.46 22.84 -17.03
N ASN A 294 -16.67 21.87 -16.59
CA ASN A 294 -17.19 20.56 -16.20
C ASN A 294 -17.53 20.47 -14.71
N LEU A 295 -16.76 21.09 -13.82
CA LEU A 295 -16.98 20.94 -12.37
C LEU A 295 -18.31 21.55 -11.92
N LYS A 296 -18.73 22.69 -12.51
CA LYS A 296 -20.03 23.31 -12.20
C LYS A 296 -21.19 22.36 -12.46
N ASN A 297 -21.13 21.58 -13.55
CA ASN A 297 -22.18 20.64 -13.92
C ASN A 297 -22.40 19.55 -12.85
N HIS A 298 -21.34 19.11 -12.19
CA HIS A 298 -21.41 18.10 -11.12
C HIS A 298 -21.91 18.61 -9.76
N THR A 299 -22.29 19.90 -9.66
CA THR A 299 -22.74 20.52 -8.40
C THR A 299 -24.11 21.20 -8.48
N GLN A 300 -24.82 21.03 -9.59
CA GLN A 300 -26.14 21.67 -9.79
C GLN A 300 -27.16 21.24 -8.72
N ASP A 301 -27.15 19.97 -8.32
CA ASP A 301 -28.06 19.43 -7.31
C ASP A 301 -27.67 19.83 -5.88
N LEU A 302 -26.37 19.87 -5.56
CA LEU A 302 -25.87 20.25 -4.23
C LEU A 302 -26.24 21.69 -3.85
N ARG A 303 -26.17 22.62 -4.80
CA ARG A 303 -26.61 24.00 -4.54
C ARG A 303 -28.09 24.02 -4.17
N ARG A 304 -28.95 23.32 -4.93
CA ARG A 304 -30.40 23.27 -4.66
C ARG A 304 -30.73 22.66 -3.30
N SER A 305 -30.07 21.58 -2.91
CA SER A 305 -30.33 20.91 -1.62
C SER A 305 -29.90 21.75 -0.42
N VAL A 306 -28.78 22.47 -0.50
CA VAL A 306 -28.34 23.35 0.61
C VAL A 306 -29.20 24.60 0.71
N TYR A 307 -29.64 25.18 -0.42
CA TYR A 307 -30.61 26.29 -0.41
C TYR A 307 -31.95 25.87 0.20
N MET A 308 -32.42 24.63 -0.05
CA MET A 308 -33.64 24.10 0.57
C MET A 308 -33.51 23.87 2.08
N LEU A 309 -32.33 23.47 2.56
CA LEU A 309 -32.04 23.30 4.00
C LEU A 309 -31.85 24.62 4.75
N TRP A 310 -31.59 25.73 4.06
CA TRP A 310 -31.46 27.07 4.65
C TRP A 310 -32.78 27.87 4.64
N TYR A 311 -33.75 27.42 3.84
CA TYR A 311 -35.09 28.01 3.74
C TYR A 311 -36.15 27.28 4.61
N TRP A 312 -35.72 26.30 5.39
CA TRP A 312 -36.47 25.61 6.45
C TRP A 312 -35.76 25.80 7.79
#